data_AF-A0A418BPZ0-F1
#
_entry.id   AF-A0A418BPZ0-F1
#
_cell.length_a   1.000
_cell.length_b   1.000
_cell.length_c   1.000
_cell.angle_alpha   90.00
_cell.angle_beta   90.00
_cell.angle_gamma   90.00
#
_symmetry.space_group_name_H-M   'P 1'
#
loop_
_entity.id
_entity.type
_entity.pdbx_description
1 polymer ?
#
loop_
_entity_poly.entity_id
_entity_poly.type
_entity_poly.pdbx_seq_one_letter_code
_entity_poly.pdbx_strand_id
1 'polypeptide(L)'
;MERGQLHHQDRLIPVAKLNALKELVNRTKLIDNDDILGVEVSSEALYRYYVLGPGNTTGSDRHGIDTVVGHLRTVRSYLRDHNLTFPVVISDIMDMYTEVPRNKTAEEGAHFTFTRFQEQETRAKRAGKLIQLHEAGWSTAGENPVVKEASPRAQGVFTQDFLTLVARQNLNAFYFAAFDLPFNPTDIERNFGIHDVNRTLKPGVKAVHVGAPLQAVRLWAGDNVIKAHRYWNANDSVNENFGRVYGAKPSVGPSGVLDDEIWLWDKESSILYSKSSNQCLESSSENNTQTLRTSPCSKDNRDQKWSVANGNIASQNDANFCIDVDVNRPTTPDGNLVVAVSPCNKQPTQPISIVGAADEPLEIGIRSDGDVLIELSGKVTWKNTLQSDSKSRQWFYDPVIQSIKSKSSRLCLDAPEHKHGGSVVLANCDPNNVNQKWVLNDFTGQIHHATHFGFSLGAPDDVDGLVRLLWSDKNNVNQLWNIKPVKANA
;
A
#
# COMPACT_ATOMS: atom_id res chain seq x y z
N MET A 1 -7.46 19.78 -21.16
CA MET A 1 -6.62 18.68 -21.67
C MET A 1 -6.88 18.51 -23.15
N GLU A 2 -5.97 18.96 -24.01
CA GLU A 2 -6.06 18.62 -25.44
C GLU A 2 -5.59 17.17 -25.63
N ARG A 3 -6.50 16.36 -26.18
CA ARG A 3 -6.27 14.95 -26.54
C ARG A 3 -5.44 14.90 -27.82
N GLY A 4 -4.15 14.58 -27.71
CA GLY A 4 -3.29 14.27 -28.85
C GLY A 4 -3.46 12.81 -29.28
N GLN A 5 -3.80 12.59 -30.54
CA GLN A 5 -3.68 11.29 -31.21
C GLN A 5 -2.23 11.10 -31.69
N LEU A 6 -1.68 9.91 -31.49
CA LEU A 6 -0.33 9.55 -31.95
C LEU A 6 -0.30 9.37 -33.49
N HIS A 7 -0.36 10.47 -34.24
CA HIS A 7 -0.17 10.47 -35.69
C HIS A 7 0.76 11.60 -36.11
N HIS A 8 2.02 11.26 -36.41
CA HIS A 8 3.05 11.99 -37.19
C HIS A 8 3.33 13.49 -36.93
N GLN A 9 2.47 14.24 -36.24
CA GLN A 9 2.61 15.64 -35.82
C GLN A 9 3.26 15.76 -34.41
N ASP A 10 3.52 14.64 -33.74
CA ASP A 10 4.05 14.56 -32.36
C ASP A 10 5.53 14.90 -32.18
N ARG A 11 6.24 15.48 -33.16
CA ARG A 11 7.52 16.13 -32.83
C ARG A 11 7.33 17.55 -32.28
N LEU A 12 6.18 18.19 -32.54
CA LEU A 12 5.91 19.56 -32.13
C LEU A 12 5.23 19.63 -30.75
N ILE A 13 4.35 18.69 -30.41
CA ILE A 13 3.60 18.68 -29.15
C ILE A 13 4.48 18.42 -27.91
N PRO A 14 5.41 17.44 -27.91
CA PRO A 14 6.34 17.21 -26.80
C PRO A 14 7.31 18.38 -26.60
N VAL A 15 7.76 19.02 -27.68
CA VAL A 15 8.66 20.18 -27.63
C VAL A 15 7.93 21.40 -27.06
N ALA A 16 6.69 21.66 -27.49
CA ALA A 16 5.88 22.76 -26.96
C ALA A 16 5.58 22.57 -25.46
N LYS A 17 5.20 21.36 -25.04
CA LYS A 17 4.95 21.04 -23.61
C LYS A 17 6.22 21.12 -22.78
N LEU A 18 7.35 20.63 -23.29
CA LEU A 18 8.64 20.79 -22.61
C LEU A 18 9.04 22.27 -22.50
N ASN A 19 8.84 23.07 -23.54
CA ASN A 19 9.12 24.50 -23.49
C ASN A 19 8.23 25.23 -22.47
N ALA A 20 6.95 24.86 -22.36
CA ALA A 20 6.06 25.38 -21.32
C ALA A 20 6.56 25.04 -19.91
N LEU A 21 7.02 23.80 -19.68
CA LEU A 21 7.65 23.44 -18.40
C LEU A 21 8.90 24.28 -18.12
N LYS A 22 9.78 24.45 -19.10
CA LYS A 22 10.98 25.28 -18.97
C LYS A 22 10.63 26.72 -18.62
N GLU A 23 9.58 27.26 -19.24
CA GLU A 23 9.08 28.59 -18.96
C GLU A 23 8.56 28.72 -17.52
N LEU A 24 7.77 27.74 -17.05
CA LEU A 24 7.28 27.71 -15.68
C LEU A 24 8.44 27.69 -14.67
N VAL A 25 9.41 26.78 -14.84
CA VAL A 25 10.58 26.68 -13.95
C VAL A 25 11.38 27.98 -13.90
N ASN A 26 11.61 28.62 -15.06
CA ASN A 26 12.48 29.79 -15.12
C ASN A 26 11.81 31.11 -14.77
N ARG A 27 10.51 31.27 -15.04
CA ARG A 27 9.84 32.57 -14.95
C ARG A 27 9.01 32.76 -13.69
N THR A 28 8.39 31.71 -13.16
CA THR A 28 7.29 31.90 -12.21
C THR A 28 7.70 31.68 -10.75
N LYS A 29 8.83 31.01 -10.48
CA LYS A 29 9.19 30.49 -9.14
C LYS A 29 8.07 29.67 -8.46
N LEU A 30 7.06 29.22 -9.22
CA LEU A 30 5.94 28.42 -8.71
C LEU A 30 6.29 26.93 -8.61
N ILE A 31 7.49 26.54 -9.05
CA ILE A 31 7.98 25.17 -9.03
C ILE A 31 9.23 25.16 -8.17
N ASP A 32 9.11 24.62 -6.97
CA ASP A 32 10.22 24.35 -6.06
C ASP A 32 10.10 22.95 -5.44
N ASN A 33 11.01 22.61 -4.52
CA ASN A 33 11.05 21.29 -3.88
C ASN A 33 10.04 21.11 -2.74
N ASP A 34 9.47 22.20 -2.25
CA ASP A 34 8.59 22.23 -1.09
C ASP A 34 7.11 22.18 -1.54
N ASP A 35 6.78 22.83 -2.66
CA ASP A 35 5.41 22.96 -3.18
C ASP A 35 5.05 21.89 -4.23
N ILE A 36 6.02 21.19 -4.81
CA ILE A 36 5.80 20.22 -5.88
C ILE A 36 6.06 18.79 -5.39
N LEU A 37 5.00 17.99 -5.37
CA LEU A 37 5.09 16.57 -5.02
C LEU A 37 5.85 15.73 -6.06
N GLY A 38 5.66 16.04 -7.35
CA GLY A 38 6.25 15.31 -8.45
C GLY A 38 5.74 15.77 -9.81
N VAL A 39 6.40 15.34 -10.88
CA VAL A 39 6.01 15.61 -12.26
C VAL A 39 5.78 14.30 -13.01
N GLU A 40 4.61 14.18 -13.59
CA GLU A 40 4.27 13.07 -14.48
C GLU A 40 4.58 13.42 -15.93
N VAL A 41 5.14 12.45 -16.66
CA VAL A 41 5.38 12.58 -18.09
C VAL A 41 4.74 11.43 -18.85
N SER A 42 4.27 11.73 -20.06
CA SER A 42 3.74 10.72 -20.99
C SER A 42 2.51 9.95 -20.48
N SER A 43 1.60 10.63 -19.76
CA SER A 43 0.30 10.06 -19.35
C SER A 43 -0.41 9.38 -20.53
N GLU A 44 -0.88 8.14 -20.31
CA GLU A 44 -1.56 7.24 -21.26
C GLU A 44 -0.77 6.87 -22.54
N ALA A 45 0.51 7.23 -22.63
CA ALA A 45 1.25 7.10 -23.88
C ALA A 45 1.48 5.64 -24.29
N LEU A 46 1.73 4.74 -23.33
CA LEU A 46 1.91 3.32 -23.61
C LEU A 46 0.57 2.68 -23.98
N TYR A 47 -0.51 2.98 -23.27
CA TYR A 47 -1.84 2.49 -23.63
C TYR A 47 -2.21 2.88 -25.06
N ARG A 48 -2.02 4.16 -25.41
CA ARG A 48 -2.33 4.66 -26.76
C ARG A 48 -1.47 4.01 -27.83
N TYR A 49 -0.22 3.64 -27.54
CA TYR A 49 0.66 3.00 -28.52
C TYR A 49 0.44 1.49 -28.63
N TYR A 50 0.46 0.77 -27.50
CA TYR A 50 0.44 -0.69 -27.46
C TYR A 50 -0.96 -1.30 -27.45
N VAL A 51 -1.98 -0.58 -27.01
CA VAL A 51 -3.36 -1.08 -26.98
C VAL A 51 -4.16 -0.54 -28.17
N LEU A 52 -4.19 0.78 -28.35
CA LEU A 52 -5.00 1.42 -29.41
C LEU A 52 -4.24 1.62 -30.73
N GLY A 53 -2.92 1.71 -30.65
CA GLY A 53 -2.08 2.24 -31.71
C GLY A 53 -1.31 1.16 -32.48
N PRO A 54 -0.35 1.57 -33.31
CA PRO A 54 0.40 0.66 -34.17
C PRO A 54 1.20 -0.41 -33.41
N GLY A 55 1.52 -0.18 -32.14
CA GLY A 55 2.18 -1.15 -31.28
C GLY A 55 1.36 -2.41 -30.98
N ASN A 56 0.05 -2.38 -31.22
CA ASN A 56 -0.86 -3.50 -30.95
C ASN A 56 -0.69 -4.69 -31.91
N THR A 57 -0.02 -4.49 -33.06
CA THR A 57 0.26 -5.55 -34.05
C THR A 57 1.71 -5.99 -34.06
N THR A 58 2.62 -5.17 -33.51
CA THR A 58 4.06 -5.47 -33.44
C THR A 58 4.44 -6.22 -32.17
N GLY A 59 3.64 -6.08 -31.09
CA GLY A 59 3.59 -6.92 -29.87
C GLY A 59 4.87 -7.03 -29.04
N SER A 60 6.00 -6.56 -29.56
CA SER A 60 7.34 -6.81 -29.02
C SER A 60 8.32 -5.67 -29.29
N ASP A 61 7.91 -4.62 -30.00
CA ASP A 61 8.77 -3.47 -30.20
C ASP A 61 8.91 -2.66 -28.91
N ARG A 62 10.09 -2.07 -28.71
CA ARG A 62 10.39 -1.22 -27.54
C ARG A 62 10.17 0.26 -27.82
N HIS A 63 9.65 0.64 -28.98
CA HIS A 63 9.57 2.03 -29.41
C HIS A 63 8.77 2.89 -28.42
N GLY A 64 7.59 2.42 -28.01
CA GLY A 64 6.76 3.12 -27.02
C GLY A 64 7.50 3.29 -25.69
N ILE A 65 8.08 2.21 -25.16
CA ILE A 65 8.84 2.20 -23.90
C ILE A 65 10.05 3.15 -23.97
N ASP A 66 10.88 3.02 -25.00
CA ASP A 66 12.10 3.81 -25.15
C ASP A 66 11.78 5.30 -25.33
N THR A 67 10.65 5.62 -25.99
CA THR A 67 10.16 6.98 -26.14
C THR A 67 9.76 7.61 -24.80
N VAL A 68 8.92 6.94 -24.00
CA VAL A 68 8.49 7.50 -22.70
C VAL A 68 9.65 7.60 -21.70
N VAL A 69 10.59 6.65 -21.74
CA VAL A 69 11.84 6.72 -20.96
C VAL A 69 12.70 7.90 -21.41
N GLY A 70 12.75 8.18 -22.71
CA GLY A 70 13.41 9.37 -23.27
C GLY A 70 12.82 10.68 -22.73
N HIS A 71 11.50 10.80 -22.70
CA HIS A 71 10.81 11.97 -22.12
C HIS A 71 11.15 12.14 -20.63
N LEU A 72 11.06 11.05 -19.85
CA LEU A 72 11.40 11.04 -18.43
C LEU A 72 12.84 11.52 -18.19
N ARG A 73 13.81 10.98 -18.93
CA ARG A 73 15.22 11.38 -18.81
C ARG A 73 15.43 12.85 -19.13
N THR A 74 14.79 13.33 -20.21
CA THR A 74 14.91 14.73 -20.65
C THR A 74 14.36 15.70 -19.61
N VAL A 75 13.13 15.46 -19.14
CA VAL A 75 12.49 16.30 -18.12
C VAL A 75 13.24 16.24 -16.79
N ARG A 76 13.62 15.05 -16.35
CA ARG A 76 14.37 14.88 -15.10
C ARG A 76 15.74 15.56 -15.15
N SER A 77 16.48 15.43 -16.25
CA SER A 77 17.77 16.12 -16.39
C SER A 77 17.58 17.62 -16.26
N TYR A 78 16.63 18.19 -17.00
CA TYR A 78 16.35 19.63 -16.95
C TYR A 78 16.01 20.12 -15.54
N LEU A 79 15.13 19.41 -14.82
CA LEU A 79 14.76 19.78 -13.45
C LEU A 79 15.95 19.68 -12.49
N ARG A 80 16.77 18.63 -12.60
CA ARG A 80 17.96 18.44 -11.77
C ARG A 80 19.03 19.50 -12.03
N ASP A 81 19.18 19.97 -13.28
CA ASP A 81 20.06 21.10 -13.63
C ASP A 81 19.63 22.42 -12.96
N HIS A 82 18.40 22.49 -12.46
CA HIS A 82 17.84 23.62 -11.71
C HIS A 82 17.72 23.33 -10.20
N ASN A 83 18.40 22.30 -9.70
CA ASN A 83 18.34 21.85 -8.30
C ASN A 83 16.94 21.45 -7.81
N LEU A 84 16.03 21.11 -8.72
CA LEU A 84 14.71 20.57 -8.38
C LEU A 84 14.82 19.05 -8.28
N THR A 85 14.58 18.50 -7.10
CA THR A 85 14.82 17.10 -6.70
C THR A 85 13.56 16.26 -6.52
N PHE A 86 12.36 16.83 -6.63
CA PHE A 86 11.13 16.05 -6.58
C PHE A 86 11.08 14.94 -7.68
N PRO A 87 10.29 13.87 -7.47
CA PRO A 87 10.14 12.78 -8.42
C PRO A 87 9.68 13.21 -9.82
N VAL A 88 10.22 12.54 -10.84
CA VAL A 88 9.67 12.55 -12.21
C VAL A 88 9.31 11.12 -12.54
N VAL A 89 8.05 10.88 -12.93
CA VAL A 89 7.51 9.53 -13.14
C VAL A 89 6.79 9.43 -14.49
N ILE A 90 6.70 8.21 -15.01
CA ILE A 90 5.81 7.90 -16.14
C ILE A 90 4.48 7.44 -15.54
N SER A 91 3.38 8.02 -16.00
CA SER A 91 2.02 7.58 -15.67
C SER A 91 1.35 6.92 -16.86
N ASP A 92 0.54 5.90 -16.59
CA ASP A 92 -0.31 5.26 -17.59
C ASP A 92 -1.54 4.67 -16.89
N ILE A 93 -2.58 4.37 -17.66
CA ILE A 93 -3.80 3.77 -17.10
C ILE A 93 -3.58 2.29 -16.80
N MET A 94 -4.25 1.78 -15.76
CA MET A 94 -4.09 0.37 -15.34
C MET A 94 -4.34 -0.64 -16.47
N ASP A 95 -5.15 -0.27 -17.46
CA ASP A 95 -5.51 -1.06 -18.63
C ASP A 95 -4.32 -1.35 -19.55
N MET A 96 -3.26 -0.56 -19.47
CA MET A 96 -1.99 -0.87 -20.13
C MET A 96 -1.33 -2.13 -19.56
N TYR A 97 -1.52 -2.39 -18.26
CA TYR A 97 -0.77 -3.42 -17.54
C TYR A 97 -1.59 -4.70 -17.30
N THR A 98 -2.92 -4.62 -17.34
CA THR A 98 -3.83 -5.73 -17.05
C THR A 98 -5.10 -5.63 -17.87
N GLU A 99 -5.57 -6.73 -18.46
CA GLU A 99 -6.80 -6.76 -19.26
C GLU A 99 -8.04 -6.58 -18.35
N VAL A 100 -9.00 -5.74 -18.78
CA VAL A 100 -10.17 -5.38 -17.96
C VAL A 100 -11.36 -6.29 -18.26
N PRO A 101 -11.87 -7.06 -17.29
CA PRO A 101 -13.27 -7.50 -17.34
C PRO A 101 -14.19 -6.27 -17.25
N ARG A 102 -14.85 -5.97 -18.37
CA ARG A 102 -15.85 -4.91 -18.51
C ARG A 102 -17.03 -5.19 -17.56
N ASN A 103 -17.83 -4.16 -17.25
CA ASN A 103 -19.14 -4.31 -16.59
C ASN A 103 -19.12 -4.54 -15.04
N LYS A 104 -18.39 -3.71 -14.28
CA LYS A 104 -18.42 -3.66 -12.80
C LYS A 104 -19.34 -2.57 -12.24
N THR A 105 -20.02 -2.82 -11.12
CA THR A 105 -20.77 -1.77 -10.39
C THR A 105 -19.83 -0.90 -9.55
N ALA A 106 -20.34 0.22 -9.04
CA ALA A 106 -19.61 1.08 -8.11
C ALA A 106 -19.25 0.35 -6.81
N GLU A 107 -20.15 -0.50 -6.28
CA GLU A 107 -19.90 -1.32 -5.09
C GLU A 107 -18.77 -2.35 -5.31
N GLU A 108 -18.59 -2.85 -6.54
CA GLU A 108 -17.49 -3.76 -6.88
C GLU A 108 -16.17 -3.01 -7.16
N GLY A 109 -16.25 -1.74 -7.56
CA GLY A 109 -15.17 -0.99 -8.19
C GLY A 109 -13.93 -0.82 -7.32
N ALA A 110 -14.09 -0.47 -6.05
CA ALA A 110 -12.95 -0.24 -5.15
C ALA A 110 -12.17 -1.53 -4.89
N HIS A 111 -12.86 -2.62 -4.55
CA HIS A 111 -12.22 -3.91 -4.32
C HIS A 111 -11.53 -4.44 -5.60
N PHE A 112 -12.18 -4.29 -6.75
CA PHE A 112 -11.58 -4.65 -8.03
C PHE A 112 -10.33 -3.82 -8.35
N THR A 113 -10.32 -2.53 -8.01
CA THR A 113 -9.14 -1.66 -8.13
C THR A 113 -7.98 -2.20 -7.30
N PHE A 114 -8.25 -2.66 -6.06
CA PHE A 114 -7.22 -3.26 -5.20
C PHE A 114 -6.61 -4.53 -5.81
N THR A 115 -7.42 -5.44 -6.34
CA THR A 115 -6.93 -6.69 -6.95
C THR A 115 -5.93 -6.42 -8.08
N ARG A 116 -6.20 -5.41 -8.93
CA ARG A 116 -5.30 -5.02 -10.03
C ARG A 116 -4.08 -4.27 -9.51
N PHE A 117 -4.28 -3.39 -8.54
CA PHE A 117 -3.20 -2.63 -7.94
C PHE A 117 -2.16 -3.53 -7.26
N GLN A 118 -2.59 -4.58 -6.56
CA GLN A 118 -1.69 -5.48 -5.84
C GLN A 118 -0.65 -6.18 -6.74
N GLU A 119 -1.00 -6.46 -8.00
CA GLU A 119 -0.03 -6.99 -8.97
C GLU A 119 1.12 -6.00 -9.16
N GLN A 120 0.77 -4.75 -9.46
CA GLN A 120 1.75 -3.70 -9.75
C GLN A 120 2.49 -3.26 -8.48
N GLU A 121 1.83 -3.31 -7.33
CA GLU A 121 2.46 -3.12 -6.02
C GLU A 121 3.55 -4.16 -5.76
N THR A 122 3.27 -5.45 -6.05
CA THR A 122 4.25 -6.54 -5.88
C THR A 122 5.46 -6.33 -6.79
N ARG A 123 5.24 -5.94 -8.06
CA ARG A 123 6.31 -5.58 -9.00
C ARG A 123 7.12 -4.37 -8.51
N ALA A 124 6.46 -3.33 -8.03
CA ALA A 124 7.09 -2.11 -7.52
C ALA A 124 7.92 -2.37 -6.25
N LYS A 125 7.38 -3.13 -5.28
CA LYS A 125 8.09 -3.50 -4.05
C LYS A 125 9.39 -4.25 -4.38
N ARG A 126 9.38 -5.23 -5.28
CA ARG A 126 10.61 -5.90 -5.76
C ARG A 126 11.58 -4.99 -6.53
N ALA A 127 11.04 -3.99 -7.22
CA ALA A 127 11.85 -2.96 -7.84
C ALA A 127 12.45 -1.96 -6.84
N GLY A 128 12.13 -2.07 -5.54
CA GLY A 128 12.56 -1.12 -4.50
C GLY A 128 11.91 0.25 -4.66
N LYS A 129 10.67 0.27 -5.14
CA LYS A 129 9.92 1.49 -5.49
C LYS A 129 8.57 1.52 -4.79
N LEU A 130 8.17 2.72 -4.38
CA LEU A 130 6.78 3.01 -4.08
C LEU A 130 6.00 3.14 -5.39
N ILE A 131 4.72 2.80 -5.34
CA ILE A 131 3.74 3.00 -6.41
C ILE A 131 2.65 3.93 -5.89
N GLN A 132 2.04 4.70 -6.80
CA GLN A 132 0.96 5.64 -6.49
C GLN A 132 -0.17 5.49 -7.51
N LEU A 133 -1.41 5.50 -7.01
CA LEU A 133 -2.61 5.63 -7.81
C LEU A 133 -2.96 7.11 -7.95
N HIS A 134 -3.19 7.58 -9.16
CA HIS A 134 -3.73 8.90 -9.44
C HIS A 134 -4.93 8.77 -10.37
N GLU A 135 -5.71 9.84 -10.46
CA GLU A 135 -6.87 9.93 -11.37
C GLU A 135 -7.95 8.84 -11.16
N ALA A 136 -8.10 8.36 -9.92
CA ALA A 136 -9.19 7.45 -9.56
C ALA A 136 -10.50 8.22 -9.38
N GLY A 137 -11.58 7.78 -10.03
CA GLY A 137 -12.89 8.38 -9.90
C GLY A 137 -13.99 7.57 -10.58
N TRP A 138 -15.24 8.02 -10.39
CA TRP A 138 -16.41 7.43 -11.04
C TRP A 138 -17.32 8.52 -11.57
N SER A 139 -17.90 8.29 -12.75
CA SER A 139 -18.71 9.30 -13.43
C SER A 139 -20.13 9.39 -12.87
N THR A 140 -20.69 10.60 -12.78
CA THR A 140 -22.08 10.80 -12.34
C THR A 140 -23.12 10.67 -13.45
N ALA A 141 -22.73 10.63 -14.72
CA ALA A 141 -23.64 10.53 -15.86
C ALA A 141 -22.88 10.23 -17.16
N GLY A 142 -23.59 10.19 -18.28
CA GLY A 142 -23.05 9.97 -19.62
C GLY A 142 -23.00 8.48 -19.98
N GLU A 143 -22.65 8.21 -21.22
CA GLU A 143 -22.75 6.87 -21.81
C GLU A 143 -21.38 6.40 -22.30
N ASN A 144 -21.02 5.17 -21.97
CA ASN A 144 -19.88 4.48 -22.57
C ASN A 144 -20.17 2.98 -22.61
N PRO A 145 -20.00 2.29 -23.76
CA PRO A 145 -20.33 0.87 -23.90
C PRO A 145 -19.64 -0.09 -22.92
N VAL A 146 -18.53 0.33 -22.28
CA VAL A 146 -17.80 -0.50 -21.31
C VAL A 146 -18.15 -0.23 -19.85
N VAL A 147 -18.97 0.80 -19.58
CA VAL A 147 -19.37 1.21 -18.22
C VAL A 147 -20.76 0.68 -17.90
N LYS A 148 -20.87 -0.03 -16.77
CA LYS A 148 -22.13 -0.64 -16.31
C LYS A 148 -23.13 0.39 -15.80
N GLU A 149 -22.63 1.38 -15.06
CA GLU A 149 -23.45 2.43 -14.48
C GLU A 149 -22.66 3.74 -14.29
N ALA A 150 -23.34 4.85 -14.55
CA ALA A 150 -22.87 6.19 -14.23
C ALA A 150 -24.04 6.95 -13.60
N SER A 151 -23.91 7.30 -12.32
CA SER A 151 -24.97 8.00 -11.58
C SER A 151 -24.37 8.77 -10.40
N PRO A 152 -25.06 9.80 -9.86
CA PRO A 152 -24.61 10.48 -8.64
C PRO A 152 -24.44 9.53 -7.45
N ARG A 153 -25.30 8.51 -7.33
CA ARG A 153 -25.18 7.46 -6.31
C ARG A 153 -23.90 6.64 -6.52
N ALA A 154 -23.66 6.17 -7.73
CA ALA A 154 -22.50 5.35 -8.07
C ALA A 154 -21.18 6.09 -7.76
N GLN A 155 -21.09 7.39 -8.08
CA GLN A 155 -19.93 8.19 -7.69
C GLN A 155 -19.76 8.26 -6.17
N GLY A 156 -20.82 8.53 -5.41
CA GLY A 156 -20.75 8.57 -3.95
C GLY A 156 -20.26 7.25 -3.35
N VAL A 157 -20.84 6.12 -3.79
CA VAL A 157 -20.47 4.77 -3.35
C VAL A 157 -19.00 4.47 -3.65
N PHE A 158 -18.57 4.62 -4.91
CA PHE A 158 -17.18 4.35 -5.27
C PHE A 158 -16.21 5.25 -4.50
N THR A 159 -16.55 6.53 -4.31
CA THR A 159 -15.70 7.46 -3.54
C THR A 159 -15.56 7.03 -2.09
N GLN A 160 -16.66 6.66 -1.43
CA GLN A 160 -16.64 6.13 -0.06
C GLN A 160 -15.76 4.88 0.03
N ASP A 161 -16.00 3.91 -0.84
CA ASP A 161 -15.33 2.61 -0.79
C ASP A 161 -13.85 2.71 -1.16
N PHE A 162 -13.52 3.54 -2.17
CA PHE A 162 -12.13 3.79 -2.57
C PHE A 162 -11.35 4.52 -1.47
N LEU A 163 -11.88 5.59 -0.88
CA LEU A 163 -11.17 6.29 0.19
C LEU A 163 -11.04 5.43 1.46
N THR A 164 -12.04 4.58 1.73
CA THR A 164 -11.97 3.59 2.81
C THR A 164 -10.88 2.54 2.53
N LEU A 165 -10.79 2.05 1.28
CA LEU A 165 -9.74 1.15 0.83
C LEU A 165 -8.36 1.80 0.99
N VAL A 166 -8.19 3.03 0.50
CA VAL A 166 -6.94 3.80 0.60
C VAL A 166 -6.47 3.88 2.04
N ALA A 167 -7.37 4.26 2.97
CA ALA A 167 -7.05 4.36 4.39
C ALA A 167 -6.72 3.01 5.05
N ARG A 168 -7.41 1.93 4.67
CA ARG A 168 -7.17 0.59 5.23
C ARG A 168 -5.87 -0.03 4.74
N GLN A 169 -5.60 0.12 3.45
CA GLN A 169 -4.47 -0.54 2.79
C GLN A 169 -3.22 0.33 2.72
N ASN A 170 -3.31 1.61 3.10
CA ASN A 170 -2.25 2.60 2.94
C ASN A 170 -1.77 2.73 1.50
N LEU A 171 -2.73 2.81 0.59
CA LEU A 171 -2.42 3.09 -0.80
C LEU A 171 -2.00 4.56 -0.92
N ASN A 172 -0.84 4.82 -1.53
CA ASN A 172 -0.53 6.17 -1.97
C ASN A 172 -1.48 6.51 -3.11
N ALA A 173 -2.49 7.33 -2.85
CA ALA A 173 -3.55 7.59 -3.81
C ALA A 173 -4.02 9.05 -3.81
N PHE A 174 -4.27 9.58 -5.00
CA PHE A 174 -5.01 10.82 -5.21
C PHE A 174 -6.35 10.51 -5.86
N TYR A 175 -7.43 10.94 -5.20
CA TYR A 175 -8.75 10.94 -5.82
C TYR A 175 -8.82 12.07 -6.85
N PHE A 176 -9.38 11.77 -8.02
CA PHE A 176 -9.50 12.73 -9.10
C PHE A 176 -10.34 13.94 -8.68
N ALA A 177 -9.71 15.12 -8.59
CA ALA A 177 -10.36 16.37 -8.21
C ALA A 177 -10.49 17.31 -9.41
N ALA A 178 -11.67 17.35 -10.02
CA ALA A 178 -11.96 18.22 -11.16
C ALA A 178 -13.36 18.85 -11.09
N PHE A 179 -13.60 19.81 -11.99
CA PHE A 179 -14.93 20.31 -12.33
C PHE A 179 -15.50 19.50 -13.50
N ASP A 180 -16.80 19.27 -13.49
CA ASP A 180 -17.49 18.78 -14.68
C ASP A 180 -17.33 19.76 -15.86
N LEU A 181 -17.29 19.21 -17.08
CA LEU A 181 -17.12 20.01 -18.29
C LEU A 181 -18.50 20.46 -18.84
N PRO A 182 -18.62 21.70 -19.35
CA PRO A 182 -19.89 22.24 -19.84
C PRO A 182 -20.26 21.82 -21.27
N PHE A 183 -19.39 21.08 -21.97
CA PHE A 183 -19.56 20.67 -23.36
C PHE A 183 -19.71 19.15 -23.51
N ASN A 184 -20.10 18.68 -24.70
CA ASN A 184 -20.33 17.28 -25.08
C ASN A 184 -21.27 16.49 -24.13
N PRO A 185 -22.60 16.67 -24.22
CA PRO A 185 -23.53 16.27 -23.17
C PRO A 185 -23.66 14.77 -22.89
N THR A 186 -23.29 13.94 -23.86
CA THR A 186 -23.39 12.48 -23.80
C THR A 186 -22.11 11.82 -23.29
N ASP A 187 -20.96 12.50 -23.36
CA ASP A 187 -19.66 11.93 -23.04
C ASP A 187 -19.57 11.63 -21.54
N ILE A 188 -19.16 10.41 -21.20
CA ILE A 188 -19.03 9.99 -19.81
C ILE A 188 -17.94 10.78 -19.06
N GLU A 189 -16.86 11.14 -19.77
CA GLU A 189 -15.67 11.78 -19.20
C GLU A 189 -15.97 13.17 -18.65
N ARG A 190 -17.02 13.85 -19.14
CA ARG A 190 -17.38 15.18 -18.68
C ARG A 190 -17.89 15.20 -17.24
N ASN A 191 -18.37 14.05 -16.71
CA ASN A 191 -19.08 13.98 -15.42
C ASN A 191 -18.24 13.31 -14.30
N PHE A 192 -16.92 13.19 -14.48
CA PHE A 192 -16.00 12.64 -13.45
C PHE A 192 -15.62 13.65 -12.36
N GLY A 193 -15.92 14.94 -12.54
CA GLY A 193 -15.58 15.95 -11.55
C GLY A 193 -16.21 15.64 -10.19
N ILE A 194 -15.51 15.97 -9.11
CA ILE A 194 -16.10 16.00 -7.76
C ILE A 194 -16.93 17.26 -7.54
N HIS A 195 -16.69 18.28 -8.35
CA HIS A 195 -17.49 19.49 -8.43
C HIS A 195 -18.29 19.50 -9.73
N ASP A 196 -19.49 20.08 -9.70
CA ASP A 196 -20.27 20.32 -10.90
C ASP A 196 -19.68 21.48 -11.74
N VAL A 197 -20.35 21.78 -12.88
CA VAL A 197 -19.97 22.87 -13.79
C VAL A 197 -20.00 24.26 -13.14
N ASN A 198 -20.74 24.40 -12.03
CA ASN A 198 -20.83 25.63 -11.24
C ASN A 198 -19.85 25.65 -10.06
N ARG A 199 -18.90 24.71 -10.03
CA ARG A 199 -17.88 24.55 -8.98
C ARG A 199 -18.46 24.22 -7.60
N THR A 200 -19.65 23.64 -7.55
CA THR A 200 -20.28 23.17 -6.31
C THR A 200 -19.91 21.71 -6.07
N LEU A 201 -19.45 21.37 -4.85
CA LEU A 201 -19.12 20.00 -4.49
C LEU A 201 -20.36 19.11 -4.60
N LYS A 202 -20.25 18.00 -5.34
CA LYS A 202 -21.38 17.11 -5.60
C LYS A 202 -21.87 16.46 -4.29
N PRO A 203 -23.20 16.33 -4.08
CA PRO A 203 -23.75 15.83 -2.82
C PRO A 203 -23.25 14.44 -2.40
N GLY A 204 -23.11 13.52 -3.37
CA GLY A 204 -22.61 12.16 -3.11
C GLY A 204 -21.17 12.15 -2.58
N VAL A 205 -20.30 13.01 -3.12
CA VAL A 205 -18.92 13.18 -2.64
C VAL A 205 -18.90 13.88 -1.27
N LYS A 206 -19.74 14.92 -1.08
CA LYS A 206 -19.86 15.64 0.19
C LYS A 206 -20.30 14.74 1.35
N ALA A 207 -21.08 13.70 1.07
CA ALA A 207 -21.58 12.75 2.07
C ALA A 207 -20.55 11.70 2.50
N VAL A 208 -19.40 11.60 1.81
CA VAL A 208 -18.37 10.60 2.10
C VAL A 208 -17.74 10.87 3.46
N HIS A 209 -17.62 9.82 4.27
CA HIS A 209 -16.98 9.86 5.57
C HIS A 209 -16.13 8.61 5.78
N VAL A 210 -14.80 8.77 5.75
CA VAL A 210 -13.87 7.70 6.14
C VAL A 210 -13.76 7.73 7.66
N GLY A 211 -14.07 6.60 8.29
CA GLY A 211 -13.97 6.44 9.74
C GLY A 211 -12.53 6.52 10.25
N ALA A 212 -12.36 6.44 11.56
CA ALA A 212 -11.04 6.40 12.17
C ALA A 212 -10.22 5.19 11.63
N PRO A 213 -8.89 5.30 11.57
CA PRO A 213 -8.04 4.19 11.17
C PRO A 213 -8.29 2.95 12.05
N LEU A 214 -8.39 1.78 11.41
CA LEU A 214 -8.58 0.50 12.11
C LEU A 214 -7.29 0.08 12.82
N GLN A 215 -7.42 -0.70 13.88
CA GLN A 215 -6.25 -1.21 14.60
C GLN A 215 -5.62 -2.36 13.81
N ALA A 216 -4.37 -2.21 13.36
CA ALA A 216 -3.60 -3.34 12.85
C ALA A 216 -3.25 -4.30 13.99
N VAL A 217 -3.52 -5.59 13.77
CA VAL A 217 -3.31 -6.65 14.73
C VAL A 217 -2.71 -7.88 14.08
N ARG A 218 -2.03 -8.67 14.91
CA ARG A 218 -1.51 -10.00 14.58
C ARG A 218 -2.20 -11.02 15.47
N LEU A 219 -2.66 -12.11 14.87
CA LEU A 219 -3.33 -13.20 15.58
C LEU A 219 -2.33 -14.32 15.84
N TRP A 220 -1.88 -14.45 17.08
CA TRP A 220 -0.86 -15.44 17.47
C TRP A 220 -1.48 -16.74 17.94
N ALA A 221 -1.00 -17.85 17.39
CA ALA A 221 -1.26 -19.22 17.80
C ALA A 221 0.05 -19.85 18.30
N GLY A 222 0.35 -19.71 19.59
CA GLY A 222 1.67 -20.05 20.14
C GLY A 222 2.79 -19.22 19.50
N ASP A 223 3.72 -19.89 18.82
CA ASP A 223 4.83 -19.28 18.07
C ASP A 223 4.51 -19.02 16.59
N ASN A 224 3.29 -19.34 16.16
CA ASN A 224 2.79 -19.12 14.80
C ASN A 224 1.81 -17.94 14.79
N VAL A 225 1.52 -17.46 13.60
CA VAL A 225 0.52 -16.42 13.34
C VAL A 225 -0.46 -16.90 12.28
N ILE A 226 -1.70 -16.43 12.37
CA ILE A 226 -2.74 -16.70 11.38
C ILE A 226 -2.60 -15.69 10.24
N LYS A 227 -2.47 -16.23 9.02
CA LYS A 227 -2.25 -15.49 7.78
C LYS A 227 -3.37 -15.72 6.78
N ALA A 228 -3.48 -14.84 5.80
CA ALA A 228 -4.39 -14.96 4.66
C ALA A 228 -3.64 -14.83 3.33
N HIS A 229 -3.94 -15.73 2.40
CA HIS A 229 -3.40 -15.68 1.06
C HIS A 229 -3.94 -14.48 0.25
N ARG A 230 -3.02 -13.67 -0.26
CA ARG A 230 -3.24 -12.56 -1.21
C ARG A 230 -3.53 -13.03 -2.63
N TYR A 231 -3.89 -12.10 -3.54
CA TYR A 231 -4.17 -12.41 -4.95
C TYR A 231 -2.91 -12.76 -5.76
N TRP A 232 -1.78 -12.12 -5.42
CA TRP A 232 -0.51 -12.27 -6.16
C TRP A 232 0.61 -12.71 -5.22
N ASN A 233 1.27 -13.82 -5.55
CA ASN A 233 2.41 -14.31 -4.79
C ASN A 233 3.59 -13.34 -4.86
N ALA A 234 4.51 -13.44 -3.89
CA ALA A 234 5.72 -12.63 -3.86
C ALA A 234 6.64 -12.80 -5.11
N ASN A 235 6.41 -13.83 -5.92
CA ASN A 235 7.13 -14.09 -7.16
C ASN A 235 6.39 -13.64 -8.44
N ASP A 236 5.36 -12.78 -8.34
CA ASP A 236 4.50 -12.30 -9.47
C ASP A 236 3.53 -13.33 -10.05
N SER A 237 3.48 -14.57 -9.54
CA SER A 237 2.44 -15.49 -10.00
C SER A 237 1.10 -15.19 -9.34
N VAL A 238 0.01 -15.45 -10.06
CA VAL A 238 -1.33 -15.48 -9.46
C VAL A 238 -1.35 -16.54 -8.37
N ASN A 239 -1.97 -16.23 -7.23
CA ASN A 239 -2.09 -17.17 -6.13
C ASN A 239 -3.34 -18.04 -6.30
N GLU A 240 -3.12 -19.32 -6.58
CA GLU A 240 -4.20 -20.31 -6.73
C GLU A 240 -4.95 -20.60 -5.43
N ASN A 241 -4.36 -20.28 -4.27
CA ASN A 241 -4.94 -20.45 -2.94
C ASN A 241 -5.52 -19.15 -2.38
N PHE A 242 -5.85 -18.17 -3.24
CA PHE A 242 -6.40 -16.90 -2.82
C PHE A 242 -7.52 -17.05 -1.77
N GLY A 243 -7.43 -16.27 -0.69
CA GLY A 243 -8.42 -16.23 0.38
C GLY A 243 -8.41 -17.41 1.35
N ARG A 244 -7.55 -18.42 1.15
CA ARG A 244 -7.32 -19.44 2.16
C ARG A 244 -6.59 -18.85 3.36
N VAL A 245 -7.05 -19.22 4.56
CA VAL A 245 -6.44 -18.84 5.85
C VAL A 245 -5.56 -19.98 6.35
N TYR A 246 -4.39 -19.65 6.86
CA TYR A 246 -3.37 -20.64 7.25
C TYR A 246 -2.52 -20.15 8.43
N GLY A 247 -1.90 -21.09 9.15
CA GLY A 247 -1.00 -20.79 10.26
C GLY A 247 0.45 -21.01 9.82
N ALA A 248 1.35 -20.09 10.14
CA ALA A 248 2.77 -20.22 9.85
C ALA A 248 3.61 -19.38 10.82
N LYS A 249 4.93 -19.53 10.78
CA LYS A 249 5.84 -18.65 11.52
C LYS A 249 5.66 -17.18 11.07
N PRO A 250 5.83 -16.21 11.98
CA PRO A 250 5.80 -14.79 11.62
C PRO A 250 6.86 -14.49 10.55
N SER A 251 6.56 -13.55 9.67
CA SER A 251 7.51 -13.06 8.67
C SER A 251 8.71 -12.41 9.36
N VAL A 252 9.90 -12.76 8.89
CA VAL A 252 11.18 -12.17 9.32
C VAL A 252 11.93 -11.72 8.09
N GLY A 253 12.42 -10.49 8.11
CA GLY A 253 13.22 -9.92 7.03
C GLY A 253 12.44 -9.73 5.73
N PRO A 254 13.11 -9.83 4.57
CA PRO A 254 12.49 -9.58 3.28
C PRO A 254 11.65 -10.80 2.83
N SER A 255 10.55 -11.09 3.53
CA SER A 255 9.68 -12.24 3.24
C SER A 255 8.76 -12.07 2.04
N GLY A 256 8.46 -10.83 1.65
CA GLY A 256 7.47 -10.46 0.63
C GLY A 256 6.00 -10.74 1.02
N VAL A 257 5.77 -11.22 2.24
CA VAL A 257 4.46 -11.65 2.75
C VAL A 257 4.15 -11.12 4.16
N LEU A 258 4.73 -9.98 4.56
CA LEU A 258 4.46 -9.33 5.84
C LEU A 258 2.99 -8.94 5.98
N ASP A 259 2.34 -8.47 4.91
CA ASP A 259 0.92 -8.10 4.98
C ASP A 259 -0.02 -9.31 5.16
N ASP A 260 0.42 -10.55 4.89
CA ASP A 260 -0.42 -11.76 4.98
C ASP A 260 -0.84 -12.07 6.42
N GLU A 261 -0.02 -11.67 7.37
CA GLU A 261 -0.21 -11.89 8.81
C GLU A 261 -0.80 -10.68 9.55
N ILE A 262 -1.07 -9.58 8.83
CA ILE A 262 -1.66 -8.37 9.39
C ILE A 262 -3.15 -8.34 9.09
N TRP A 263 -3.92 -8.25 10.17
CA TRP A 263 -5.36 -8.05 10.13
C TRP A 263 -5.69 -6.64 10.63
N LEU A 264 -6.75 -6.02 10.13
CA LEU A 264 -7.28 -4.76 10.61
C LEU A 264 -8.53 -5.07 11.42
N TRP A 265 -8.46 -4.83 12.73
CA TRP A 265 -9.55 -5.07 13.65
C TRP A 265 -10.47 -3.85 13.75
N ASP A 266 -11.71 -4.04 13.29
CA ASP A 266 -12.81 -3.12 13.56
C ASP A 266 -13.60 -3.64 14.77
N LYS A 267 -13.29 -3.08 15.94
CA LYS A 267 -13.91 -3.44 17.21
C LYS A 267 -15.41 -3.13 17.24
N GLU A 268 -15.86 -2.08 16.54
CA GLU A 268 -17.26 -1.65 16.54
C GLU A 268 -18.13 -2.65 15.78
N SER A 269 -17.68 -3.07 14.59
CA SER A 269 -18.40 -4.07 13.79
C SER A 269 -18.02 -5.52 14.13
N SER A 270 -17.00 -5.73 14.96
CA SER A 270 -16.41 -7.03 15.30
C SER A 270 -15.84 -7.80 14.09
N ILE A 271 -15.29 -7.08 13.11
CA ILE A 271 -14.79 -7.65 11.85
C ILE A 271 -13.26 -7.58 11.78
N LEU A 272 -12.64 -8.64 11.26
CA LEU A 272 -11.22 -8.69 10.92
C LEU A 272 -11.05 -8.59 9.40
N TYR A 273 -10.49 -7.48 8.92
CA TYR A 273 -10.13 -7.30 7.51
C TYR A 273 -8.70 -7.77 7.28
N SER A 274 -8.45 -8.56 6.24
CA SER A 274 -7.10 -8.92 5.82
C SER A 274 -6.43 -7.74 5.10
N LYS A 275 -5.22 -7.38 5.52
CA LYS A 275 -4.39 -6.39 4.79
C LYS A 275 -3.91 -6.95 3.45
N SER A 276 -3.73 -8.27 3.34
CA SER A 276 -3.23 -8.90 2.12
C SER A 276 -4.29 -9.15 1.04
N SER A 277 -5.57 -9.29 1.40
CA SER A 277 -6.63 -9.59 0.43
C SER A 277 -7.74 -8.54 0.35
N ASN A 278 -7.77 -7.55 1.27
CA ASN A 278 -8.88 -6.60 1.40
C ASN A 278 -10.25 -7.32 1.52
N GLN A 279 -10.25 -8.47 2.17
CA GLN A 279 -11.42 -9.30 2.46
C GLN A 279 -11.53 -9.58 3.95
N CYS A 280 -12.67 -10.07 4.40
CA CYS A 280 -12.96 -10.30 5.82
C CYS A 280 -12.75 -11.75 6.21
N LEU A 281 -12.20 -11.99 7.40
CA LEU A 281 -12.11 -13.32 7.98
C LEU A 281 -13.53 -13.86 8.20
N GLU A 282 -13.82 -15.02 7.62
CA GLU A 282 -15.13 -15.66 7.62
C GLU A 282 -15.01 -17.12 8.07
N SER A 283 -15.85 -17.52 9.03
CA SER A 283 -16.05 -18.93 9.32
C SER A 283 -16.86 -19.58 8.20
N SER A 284 -16.35 -20.69 7.66
CA SER A 284 -17.01 -21.43 6.60
C SER A 284 -17.19 -22.89 6.98
N SER A 285 -18.13 -23.56 6.32
CA SER A 285 -18.29 -25.01 6.39
C SER A 285 -18.20 -25.59 4.99
N GLU A 286 -17.22 -26.46 4.78
CA GLU A 286 -17.02 -27.17 3.52
C GLU A 286 -16.92 -28.67 3.80
N ASN A 287 -17.79 -29.48 3.18
CA ASN A 287 -17.79 -30.94 3.31
C ASN A 287 -17.75 -31.44 4.78
N ASN A 288 -18.58 -30.85 5.65
CA ASN A 288 -18.64 -31.10 7.10
C ASN A 288 -17.35 -30.76 7.88
N THR A 289 -16.38 -30.12 7.25
CA THR A 289 -15.20 -29.54 7.93
C THR A 289 -15.45 -28.05 8.13
N GLN A 290 -15.34 -27.57 9.37
CA GLN A 290 -15.40 -26.13 9.61
C GLN A 290 -14.01 -25.51 9.45
N THR A 291 -13.92 -24.51 8.60
CA THR A 291 -12.67 -23.88 8.17
C THR A 291 -12.78 -22.36 8.28
N LEU A 292 -11.64 -21.69 8.09
CA LEU A 292 -11.58 -20.25 7.91
C LEU A 292 -11.16 -19.91 6.49
N ARG A 293 -11.75 -18.85 5.96
CA ARG A 293 -11.37 -18.23 4.69
C ARG A 293 -11.49 -16.72 4.78
N THR A 294 -10.99 -16.00 3.79
CA THR A 294 -11.39 -14.62 3.56
C THR A 294 -12.50 -14.56 2.51
N SER A 295 -13.42 -13.62 2.66
CA SER A 295 -14.53 -13.41 1.72
C SER A 295 -14.92 -11.93 1.65
N PRO A 296 -15.65 -11.49 0.61
CA PRO A 296 -16.13 -10.11 0.52
C PRO A 296 -16.84 -9.67 1.81
N CYS A 297 -16.45 -8.51 2.30
CA CYS A 297 -16.87 -8.02 3.61
C CYS A 297 -18.35 -7.60 3.64
N SER A 298 -19.09 -8.04 4.66
CA SER A 298 -20.44 -7.58 4.94
C SER A 298 -20.65 -7.38 6.45
N LYS A 299 -21.14 -6.19 6.82
CA LYS A 299 -21.47 -5.88 8.23
C LYS A 299 -22.69 -6.66 8.74
N ASP A 300 -23.48 -7.25 7.86
CA ASP A 300 -24.65 -8.04 8.22
C ASP A 300 -24.31 -9.53 8.38
N ASN A 301 -23.18 -9.97 7.83
CA ASN A 301 -22.77 -11.38 7.89
C ASN A 301 -22.24 -11.75 9.28
N ARG A 302 -22.97 -12.60 10.01
CA ARG A 302 -22.56 -13.08 11.35
C ARG A 302 -21.37 -14.04 11.32
N ASP A 303 -21.11 -14.69 10.20
CA ASP A 303 -19.96 -15.58 10.02
C ASP A 303 -18.64 -14.80 9.91
N GLN A 304 -18.71 -13.48 9.69
CA GLN A 304 -17.55 -12.57 9.64
C GLN A 304 -17.34 -11.81 10.95
N LYS A 305 -18.16 -12.08 11.98
CA LYS A 305 -18.12 -11.38 13.27
C LYS A 305 -17.44 -12.24 14.32
N TRP A 306 -16.54 -11.62 15.08
CA TRP A 306 -15.66 -12.31 16.01
C TRP A 306 -15.72 -11.71 17.40
N SER A 307 -15.80 -12.54 18.43
CA SER A 307 -15.67 -12.14 19.83
C SER A 307 -14.29 -12.50 20.32
N VAL A 308 -13.60 -11.54 20.95
CA VAL A 308 -12.27 -11.75 21.52
C VAL A 308 -12.41 -11.73 23.05
N ALA A 309 -12.23 -12.88 23.68
CA ALA A 309 -12.34 -13.01 25.13
C ALA A 309 -11.53 -14.19 25.65
N ASN A 310 -10.98 -14.05 26.86
CA ASN A 310 -10.32 -15.13 27.59
C ASN A 310 -9.18 -15.83 26.80
N GLY A 311 -8.48 -15.09 25.95
CA GLY A 311 -7.40 -15.63 25.11
C GLY A 311 -7.89 -16.45 23.91
N ASN A 312 -9.19 -16.44 23.60
CA ASN A 312 -9.77 -17.11 22.44
C ASN A 312 -10.44 -16.09 21.52
N ILE A 313 -10.64 -16.50 20.26
CA ILE A 313 -11.41 -15.76 19.26
C ILE A 313 -12.55 -16.68 18.80
N ALA A 314 -13.81 -16.29 19.01
CA ALA A 314 -14.98 -17.10 18.67
C ALA A 314 -15.90 -16.40 17.68
N SER A 315 -16.48 -17.15 16.74
CA SER A 315 -17.48 -16.63 15.80
C SER A 315 -18.72 -16.13 16.54
N GLN A 316 -19.39 -15.10 16.03
CA GLN A 316 -20.65 -14.59 16.59
C GLN A 316 -21.89 -15.10 15.83
N ASN A 317 -21.74 -16.16 15.04
CA ASN A 317 -22.84 -16.92 14.44
C ASN A 317 -23.43 -17.94 15.44
N ASP A 318 -24.39 -18.73 14.98
CA ASP A 318 -25.10 -19.68 15.86
C ASP A 318 -24.21 -20.83 16.35
N ALA A 319 -23.10 -21.13 15.64
CA ALA A 319 -22.16 -22.15 16.07
C ALA A 319 -21.33 -21.69 17.29
N ASN A 320 -20.94 -20.41 17.33
CA ASN A 320 -20.08 -19.84 18.38
C ASN A 320 -18.78 -20.65 18.60
N PHE A 321 -18.11 -20.98 17.50
CA PHE A 321 -16.90 -21.81 17.51
C PHE A 321 -15.65 -20.95 17.66
N CYS A 322 -14.66 -21.49 18.37
CA CYS A 322 -13.37 -20.88 18.59
C CYS A 322 -12.43 -21.21 17.44
N ILE A 323 -11.60 -20.25 17.05
CA ILE A 323 -10.46 -20.49 16.17
C ILE A 323 -9.53 -21.52 16.81
N ASP A 324 -9.09 -22.48 16.00
CA ASP A 324 -8.33 -23.64 16.44
C ASP A 324 -7.16 -23.89 15.48
N VAL A 325 -5.94 -23.85 16.01
CA VAL A 325 -4.69 -24.07 15.27
C VAL A 325 -3.91 -25.21 15.92
N ASP A 326 -4.12 -26.42 15.40
CA ASP A 326 -3.39 -27.59 15.86
C ASP A 326 -2.02 -27.72 15.16
N VAL A 327 -0.96 -27.44 15.91
CA VAL A 327 0.43 -27.54 15.45
C VAL A 327 0.92 -28.97 15.22
N ASN A 328 0.20 -29.97 15.75
CA ASN A 328 0.53 -31.39 15.59
C ASN A 328 -0.25 -32.05 14.47
N ARG A 329 -1.29 -31.38 13.94
CA ARG A 329 -2.05 -31.86 12.79
C ARG A 329 -1.15 -31.86 11.54
N PRO A 330 -1.33 -32.81 10.61
CA PRO A 330 -0.65 -32.76 9.33
C PRO A 330 -0.82 -31.41 8.66
N THR A 331 0.31 -30.83 8.25
CA THR A 331 0.33 -29.61 7.45
C THR A 331 -0.31 -29.86 6.10
N THR A 332 -0.74 -28.79 5.44
CA THR A 332 -1.18 -28.86 4.05
C THR A 332 -0.02 -29.12 3.09
N PRO A 333 -0.27 -29.43 1.80
CA PRO A 333 0.80 -29.76 0.84
C PRO A 333 1.89 -28.69 0.71
N ASP A 334 1.53 -27.43 0.95
CA ASP A 334 2.40 -26.25 1.00
C ASP A 334 3.13 -26.06 2.34
N GLY A 335 3.04 -27.01 3.27
CA GLY A 335 3.74 -27.00 4.57
C GLY A 335 3.12 -26.10 5.63
N ASN A 336 1.97 -25.49 5.35
CA ASN A 336 1.29 -24.58 6.27
C ASN A 336 0.39 -25.32 7.27
N LEU A 337 0.17 -24.72 8.44
CA LEU A 337 -0.78 -25.22 9.43
C LEU A 337 -2.21 -24.95 8.98
N VAL A 338 -3.10 -25.90 9.25
CA VAL A 338 -4.54 -25.72 9.06
C VAL A 338 -5.09 -24.85 10.18
N VAL A 339 -5.83 -23.80 9.82
CA VAL A 339 -6.58 -22.98 10.76
C VAL A 339 -8.05 -23.33 10.61
N ALA A 340 -8.64 -23.88 11.66
CA ALA A 340 -10.01 -24.35 11.69
C ALA A 340 -10.83 -23.55 12.72
N VAL A 341 -12.12 -23.87 12.82
CA VAL A 341 -12.94 -23.50 13.96
C VAL A 341 -13.55 -24.75 14.58
N SER A 342 -13.64 -24.78 15.91
CA SER A 342 -14.16 -25.91 16.67
C SER A 342 -14.92 -25.44 17.91
N PRO A 343 -15.77 -26.28 18.54
CA PRO A 343 -16.46 -25.89 19.77
C PRO A 343 -15.48 -25.38 20.83
N CYS A 344 -15.79 -24.23 21.42
CA CYS A 344 -14.95 -23.63 22.45
C CYS A 344 -14.90 -24.51 23.71
N ASN A 345 -13.77 -25.18 23.96
CA ASN A 345 -13.60 -26.15 25.04
C ASN A 345 -12.23 -26.08 25.74
N LYS A 346 -11.51 -24.95 25.57
CA LYS A 346 -10.20 -24.67 26.21
C LYS A 346 -9.12 -25.70 25.84
N GLN A 347 -9.19 -26.28 24.64
CA GLN A 347 -8.11 -27.10 24.10
C GLN A 347 -6.81 -26.26 24.01
N PRO A 348 -5.62 -26.86 24.15
CA PRO A 348 -4.34 -26.14 24.04
C PRO A 348 -4.10 -25.43 22.70
N THR A 349 -4.89 -25.75 21.67
CA THR A 349 -4.79 -25.25 20.29
C THR A 349 -5.71 -24.04 20.00
N GLN A 350 -6.61 -23.70 20.94
CA GLN A 350 -7.55 -22.58 20.86
C GLN A 350 -7.08 -21.25 21.48
N PRO A 351 -6.02 -21.17 22.31
CA PRO A 351 -5.47 -19.90 22.75
C PRO A 351 -4.89 -19.10 21.58
N ILE A 352 -5.66 -18.12 21.10
CA ILE A 352 -5.29 -17.19 20.05
C ILE A 352 -5.25 -15.77 20.64
N SER A 353 -4.04 -15.21 20.77
CA SER A 353 -3.89 -13.83 21.26
C SER A 353 -3.90 -12.83 20.12
N ILE A 354 -4.78 -11.83 20.22
CA ILE A 354 -4.74 -10.64 19.37
C ILE A 354 -3.71 -9.65 19.95
N VAL A 355 -2.74 -9.24 19.15
CA VAL A 355 -1.71 -8.28 19.57
C VAL A 355 -1.71 -7.13 18.58
N GLY A 356 -1.82 -5.89 19.06
CA GLY A 356 -1.72 -4.71 18.21
C GLY A 356 -0.32 -4.62 17.60
N ALA A 357 -0.22 -4.40 16.28
CA ALA A 357 1.07 -4.26 15.61
C ALA A 357 1.89 -3.09 16.20
N ALA A 358 1.23 -2.00 16.58
CA ALA A 358 1.82 -0.84 17.25
C ALA A 358 2.21 -1.07 18.73
N ASP A 359 1.88 -2.23 19.28
CA ASP A 359 2.15 -2.68 20.65
C ASP A 359 3.07 -3.91 20.69
N GLU A 360 3.43 -4.44 19.52
CA GLU A 360 4.35 -5.56 19.36
C GLU A 360 5.79 -5.06 19.14
N PRO A 361 6.73 -5.34 20.06
CA PRO A 361 8.12 -4.95 19.87
C PRO A 361 8.74 -5.69 18.69
N LEU A 362 9.44 -4.94 17.86
CA LEU A 362 10.22 -5.41 16.72
C LEU A 362 11.69 -5.07 16.93
N GLU A 363 12.57 -5.91 16.42
CA GLU A 363 13.96 -5.55 16.13
C GLU A 363 14.07 -5.22 14.65
N ILE A 364 14.75 -4.11 14.35
CA ILE A 364 15.02 -3.67 12.99
C ILE A 364 16.52 -3.83 12.77
N GLY A 365 16.92 -5.00 12.27
CA GLY A 365 18.28 -5.30 11.87
C GLY A 365 18.68 -4.52 10.63
N ILE A 366 19.96 -4.24 10.46
CA ILE A 366 20.54 -3.71 9.22
C ILE A 366 21.68 -4.62 8.81
N ARG A 367 21.91 -4.75 7.50
CA ARG A 367 22.93 -5.65 6.95
C ARG A 367 22.66 -7.10 7.40
N SER A 368 23.39 -8.06 6.83
CA SER A 368 23.20 -9.48 7.16
C SER A 368 24.00 -9.95 8.39
N ASP A 369 24.73 -9.05 9.04
CA ASP A 369 25.77 -9.30 10.03
C ASP A 369 25.34 -9.09 11.51
N GLY A 370 24.03 -8.90 11.76
CA GLY A 370 23.47 -8.85 13.12
C GLY A 370 23.44 -7.45 13.75
N ASP A 371 23.82 -6.43 13.00
CA ASP A 371 23.63 -5.03 13.38
C ASP A 371 22.14 -4.67 13.51
N VAL A 372 21.79 -3.84 14.49
CA VAL A 372 20.40 -3.40 14.75
C VAL A 372 20.28 -1.90 14.90
N LEU A 373 19.12 -1.35 14.56
CA LEU A 373 18.73 0.04 14.77
C LEU A 373 18.52 0.31 16.27
N ILE A 374 19.19 1.33 16.81
CA ILE A 374 19.20 1.63 18.24
C ILE A 374 18.91 3.11 18.47
N GLU A 375 18.10 3.39 19.49
CA GLU A 375 18.06 4.71 20.12
C GLU A 375 19.07 4.79 21.28
N LEU A 376 20.03 5.70 21.20
CA LEU A 376 20.97 5.99 22.30
C LEU A 376 21.03 7.51 22.55
N SER A 377 20.70 7.92 23.78
CA SER A 377 20.76 9.33 24.20
C SER A 377 20.00 10.28 23.25
N GLY A 378 18.80 9.87 22.78
CA GLY A 378 17.96 10.64 21.86
C GLY A 378 18.42 10.66 20.40
N LYS A 379 19.46 9.88 20.05
CA LYS A 379 19.97 9.72 18.68
C LYS A 379 19.60 8.35 18.13
N VAL A 380 19.38 8.28 16.81
CA VAL A 380 19.11 7.02 16.11
C VAL A 380 20.36 6.59 15.34
N THR A 381 20.91 5.44 15.71
CA THR A 381 22.17 4.87 15.19
C THR A 381 22.00 3.37 14.90
N TRP A 382 23.04 2.68 14.47
CA TRP A 382 23.04 1.22 14.31
C TRP A 382 24.32 0.60 14.90
N LYS A 383 24.22 -0.60 15.51
CA LYS A 383 25.36 -1.36 16.09
C LYS A 383 25.11 -2.88 16.20
N ASN A 384 26.21 -3.65 16.26
CA ASN A 384 26.24 -5.11 16.30
C ASN A 384 26.22 -5.64 17.75
N THR A 385 27.08 -5.07 18.63
CA THR A 385 27.42 -5.73 19.90
C THR A 385 27.91 -4.75 20.97
N LEU A 386 27.01 -4.14 21.76
CA LEU A 386 27.34 -3.60 23.10
C LEU A 386 26.14 -3.71 24.05
N GLN A 387 26.39 -3.69 25.36
CA GLN A 387 25.43 -3.68 26.48
C GLN A 387 24.48 -2.46 26.43
N SER A 388 23.59 -2.37 25.44
CA SER A 388 22.45 -1.46 25.48
C SER A 388 21.23 -2.17 26.07
N ASP A 389 20.41 -1.43 26.83
CA ASP A 389 19.14 -1.94 27.35
C ASP A 389 18.28 -2.52 26.21
N SER A 390 17.60 -3.65 26.43
CA SER A 390 16.82 -4.33 25.39
C SER A 390 15.76 -3.41 24.76
N LYS A 391 15.25 -2.45 25.53
CA LYS A 391 14.28 -1.45 25.02
C LYS A 391 14.88 -0.49 24.00
N SER A 392 16.19 -0.20 24.06
CA SER A 392 16.85 0.73 23.14
C SER A 392 16.94 0.20 21.70
N ARG A 393 16.85 -1.13 21.52
CA ARG A 393 16.92 -1.83 20.23
C ARG A 393 15.55 -2.21 19.68
N GLN A 394 14.50 -1.91 20.45
CA GLN A 394 13.16 -2.36 20.16
C GLN A 394 12.30 -1.18 19.71
N TRP A 395 11.53 -1.44 18.67
CA TRP A 395 10.69 -0.47 17.99
C TRP A 395 9.27 -1.01 17.88
N PHE A 396 8.31 -0.13 17.74
CA PHE A 396 6.95 -0.48 17.35
C PHE A 396 6.71 0.06 15.96
N TYR A 397 6.05 -0.71 15.11
CA TYR A 397 5.62 -0.27 13.80
C TYR A 397 4.11 -0.38 13.69
N ASP A 398 3.47 0.73 13.36
CA ASP A 398 2.06 0.75 13.02
C ASP A 398 1.90 0.78 11.48
N PRO A 399 1.47 -0.32 10.85
CA PRO A 399 1.32 -0.42 9.39
C PRO A 399 0.05 0.24 8.86
N VAL A 400 -0.75 0.92 9.71
CA VAL A 400 -1.93 1.72 9.34
C VAL A 400 -1.61 3.20 9.40
N ILE A 401 -1.07 3.71 10.51
CA ILE A 401 -0.65 5.13 10.54
C ILE A 401 0.76 5.36 9.99
N GLN A 402 1.46 4.29 9.58
CA GLN A 402 2.81 4.29 9.00
C GLN A 402 3.87 4.91 9.92
N SER A 403 3.81 4.61 11.22
CA SER A 403 4.75 5.21 12.19
C SER A 403 5.72 4.18 12.77
N ILE A 404 6.97 4.59 12.98
CA ILE A 404 7.97 3.82 13.72
C ILE A 404 8.23 4.54 15.03
N LYS A 405 7.99 3.87 16.15
CA LYS A 405 8.06 4.44 17.50
C LYS A 405 9.07 3.68 18.35
N SER A 406 9.96 4.40 19.01
CA SER A 406 10.93 3.78 19.92
C SER A 406 10.23 3.17 21.13
N LYS A 407 10.67 1.99 21.57
CA LYS A 407 10.21 1.41 22.83
C LYS A 407 10.81 2.09 24.05
N SER A 408 12.01 2.65 23.94
CA SER A 408 12.71 3.29 25.06
C SER A 408 12.10 4.66 25.40
N SER A 409 12.10 5.60 24.45
CA SER A 409 11.61 6.97 24.67
C SER A 409 10.13 7.18 24.37
N ARG A 410 9.48 6.26 23.65
CA ARG A 410 8.10 6.41 23.12
C ARG A 410 7.93 7.51 22.07
N LEU A 411 9.03 8.07 21.56
CA LEU A 411 9.05 9.04 20.47
C LEU A 411 9.02 8.35 19.11
N CYS A 412 8.55 9.06 18.09
CA CYS A 412 8.44 8.58 16.72
C CYS A 412 9.63 9.04 15.87
N LEU A 413 10.01 8.18 14.91
CA LEU A 413 11.04 8.46 13.92
C LEU A 413 10.53 9.56 12.97
N ASP A 414 11.27 10.65 12.87
CA ASP A 414 10.88 11.86 12.14
C ASP A 414 12.02 12.27 11.18
N ALA A 415 11.68 12.57 9.92
CA ALA A 415 12.60 13.05 8.90
C ALA A 415 12.18 14.45 8.42
N PRO A 416 12.49 15.53 9.16
CA PRO A 416 11.96 16.86 8.87
C PRO A 416 12.57 17.52 7.63
N GLU A 417 13.65 16.97 7.09
CA GLU A 417 14.36 17.53 5.94
C GLU A 417 14.15 16.62 4.71
N HIS A 418 13.36 17.06 3.73
CA HIS A 418 13.11 16.34 2.48
C HIS A 418 14.29 16.45 1.49
N LYS A 419 15.46 15.96 1.87
CA LYS A 419 16.65 15.98 1.01
C LYS A 419 17.60 14.83 1.30
N HIS A 420 18.51 14.59 0.37
CA HIS A 420 19.57 13.63 0.55
C HIS A 420 20.50 14.03 1.71
N GLY A 421 20.74 13.10 2.63
CA GLY A 421 21.49 13.35 3.86
C GLY A 421 20.67 14.08 4.94
N GLY A 422 19.36 14.25 4.73
CA GLY A 422 18.44 14.85 5.71
C GLY A 422 18.51 14.14 7.06
N SER A 423 18.35 14.91 8.14
CA SER A 423 18.38 14.38 9.49
C SER A 423 17.20 13.44 9.74
N VAL A 424 17.47 12.35 10.46
CA VAL A 424 16.43 11.48 11.03
C VAL A 424 16.57 11.55 12.55
N VAL A 425 15.49 11.97 13.21
CA VAL A 425 15.46 12.30 14.63
C VAL A 425 14.29 11.62 15.32
N LEU A 426 14.16 11.81 16.63
CA LEU A 426 13.01 11.38 17.41
C LEU A 426 12.21 12.60 17.85
N ALA A 427 10.89 12.54 17.65
CA ALA A 427 9.97 13.62 17.99
C ALA A 427 8.68 13.05 18.62
N ASN A 428 7.86 13.93 19.20
CA ASN A 428 6.54 13.54 19.67
C ASN A 428 5.74 12.93 18.51
N CYS A 429 5.12 11.79 18.77
CA CYS A 429 4.30 11.11 17.78
C CYS A 429 3.07 11.95 17.43
N ASP A 430 2.90 12.27 16.16
CA ASP A 430 1.71 12.91 15.61
C ASP A 430 1.24 12.12 14.37
N PRO A 431 0.05 11.50 14.40
CA PRO A 431 -0.46 10.74 13.27
C PRO A 431 -0.75 11.59 12.03
N ASN A 432 -0.75 12.92 12.13
CA ASN A 432 -0.92 13.82 10.98
C ASN A 432 0.41 14.37 10.46
N ASN A 433 1.52 14.16 11.18
CA ASN A 433 2.82 14.64 10.76
C ASN A 433 3.33 13.81 9.57
N VAL A 434 3.43 14.46 8.41
CA VAL A 434 3.88 13.86 7.15
C VAL A 434 5.34 13.40 7.20
N ASN A 435 6.16 13.95 8.10
CA ASN A 435 7.58 13.60 8.28
C ASN A 435 7.78 12.33 9.13
N GLN A 436 6.70 11.79 9.71
CA GLN A 436 6.73 10.59 10.57
C GLN A 436 6.14 9.36 9.87
N LYS A 437 6.07 9.40 8.53
CA LYS A 437 5.43 8.37 7.70
C LYS A 437 6.47 7.48 7.05
N TRP A 438 6.47 6.20 7.40
CA TRP A 438 7.42 5.19 6.97
C TRP A 438 6.71 3.96 6.43
N VAL A 439 7.18 3.45 5.30
CA VAL A 439 6.66 2.24 4.64
C VAL A 439 7.74 1.18 4.59
N LEU A 440 7.47 0.03 5.21
CA LEU A 440 8.34 -1.13 5.11
C LEU A 440 8.15 -1.83 3.77
N ASN A 441 9.23 -2.00 3.02
CA ASN A 441 9.27 -2.83 1.82
C ASN A 441 9.87 -4.19 2.19
N ASP A 442 8.99 -5.12 2.51
CA ASP A 442 9.33 -6.49 2.91
C ASP A 442 9.81 -7.38 1.75
N PHE A 443 9.99 -6.86 0.54
CA PHE A 443 10.64 -7.59 -0.56
C PHE A 443 12.13 -7.31 -0.65
N THR A 444 12.53 -6.08 -0.31
CA THR A 444 13.92 -5.62 -0.42
C THR A 444 14.56 -5.37 0.94
N GLY A 445 13.75 -5.20 1.99
CA GLY A 445 14.19 -4.71 3.30
C GLY A 445 14.31 -3.18 3.37
N GLN A 446 13.97 -2.44 2.32
CA GLN A 446 14.02 -0.97 2.39
C GLN A 446 12.92 -0.42 3.30
N ILE A 447 13.26 0.62 4.07
CA ILE A 447 12.27 1.43 4.81
C ILE A 447 12.15 2.74 4.06
N HIS A 448 11.11 2.90 3.25
CA HIS A 448 10.85 4.12 2.49
C HIS A 448 10.19 5.18 3.37
N HIS A 449 10.47 6.45 3.12
CA HIS A 449 9.61 7.51 3.64
C HIS A 449 8.34 7.58 2.76
N ALA A 450 7.16 7.67 3.37
CA ALA A 450 5.89 7.54 2.65
C ALA A 450 5.54 8.79 1.82
N THR A 451 5.94 9.97 2.30
CA THR A 451 5.58 11.28 1.70
C THR A 451 6.77 11.96 1.04
N HIS A 452 8.00 11.61 1.44
CA HIS A 452 9.24 12.07 0.82
C HIS A 452 9.65 11.03 -0.21
N PHE A 453 8.90 11.00 -1.31
CA PHE A 453 9.00 9.96 -2.33
C PHE A 453 10.42 9.87 -2.91
N GLY A 454 10.93 8.64 -3.00
CA GLY A 454 12.27 8.36 -3.49
C GLY A 454 13.36 8.38 -2.41
N PHE A 455 12.98 8.63 -1.15
CA PHE A 455 13.89 8.51 -0.01
C PHE A 455 13.63 7.29 0.86
N SER A 456 14.70 6.77 1.45
CA SER A 456 14.70 5.65 2.40
C SER A 456 15.53 6.00 3.63
N LEU A 457 15.23 5.31 4.74
CA LEU A 457 16.12 5.25 5.90
C LEU A 457 17.42 4.56 5.49
N GLY A 458 18.54 5.24 5.68
CA GLY A 458 19.85 4.73 5.37
C GLY A 458 20.82 4.90 6.53
N ALA A 459 21.63 3.88 6.75
CA ALA A 459 22.78 3.98 7.63
C ALA A 459 24.01 4.56 6.89
N PRO A 460 24.88 5.28 7.60
CA PRO A 460 26.23 5.56 7.11
C PRO A 460 27.11 4.30 7.17
N ASP A 461 28.26 4.32 6.51
CA ASP A 461 29.22 3.21 6.54
C ASP A 461 29.83 3.00 7.94
N ASP A 462 30.02 4.10 8.68
CA ASP A 462 30.55 4.10 10.04
C ASP A 462 29.55 3.49 11.03
N VAL A 463 30.00 2.47 11.77
CA VAL A 463 29.29 1.93 12.94
C VAL A 463 29.04 3.06 13.94
N ASP A 464 27.88 3.08 14.60
CA ASP A 464 27.41 4.17 15.49
C ASP A 464 27.04 5.46 14.78
N GLY A 465 27.19 5.54 13.45
CA GLY A 465 26.81 6.73 12.72
C GLY A 465 25.29 6.96 12.76
N LEU A 466 24.92 8.24 12.68
CA LEU A 466 23.51 8.65 12.65
C LEU A 466 22.86 8.17 11.36
N VAL A 467 21.72 7.49 11.47
CA VAL A 467 20.90 7.18 10.30
C VAL A 467 20.37 8.47 9.66
N ARG A 468 20.18 8.44 8.34
CA ARG A 468 19.83 9.60 7.52
C ARG A 468 18.75 9.25 6.52
N LEU A 469 18.11 10.29 6.00
CA LEU A 469 17.25 10.19 4.83
C LEU A 469 18.12 10.19 3.57
N LEU A 470 18.19 9.06 2.86
CA LEU A 470 19.03 8.87 1.68
C LEU A 470 18.17 8.54 0.45
N TRP A 471 18.72 8.75 -0.75
CA TRP A 471 18.05 8.32 -1.98
C TRP A 471 17.86 6.80 -1.94
N SER A 472 16.65 6.33 -2.22
CA SER A 472 16.33 4.91 -2.20
C SER A 472 17.12 4.16 -3.28
N ASP A 473 17.97 3.24 -2.84
CA ASP A 473 18.73 2.31 -3.66
C ASP A 473 18.64 0.91 -3.06
N LYS A 474 17.91 0.01 -3.74
CA LYS A 474 17.70 -1.36 -3.27
C LYS A 474 18.96 -2.23 -3.30
N ASN A 475 20.02 -1.78 -3.96
CA ASN A 475 21.29 -2.48 -4.00
C ASN A 475 22.24 -1.96 -2.90
N ASN A 476 21.88 -0.88 -2.22
CA ASN A 476 22.67 -0.33 -1.12
C ASN A 476 22.38 -1.12 0.16
N VAL A 477 23.34 -1.94 0.60
CA VAL A 477 23.24 -2.76 1.81
C VAL A 477 22.95 -1.95 3.08
N ASN A 478 23.34 -0.67 3.12
CA ASN A 478 23.06 0.24 4.23
C ASN A 478 21.62 0.78 4.23
N GLN A 479 20.77 0.31 3.30
CA GLN A 479 19.34 0.60 3.26
C GLN A 479 18.50 -0.68 3.36
N LEU A 480 19.13 -1.85 3.57
CA LEU A 480 18.43 -3.13 3.68
C LEU A 480 18.29 -3.50 5.14
N TRP A 481 17.04 -3.42 5.61
CA TRP A 481 16.65 -3.65 6.98
C TRP A 481 15.89 -4.97 7.12
N ASN A 482 16.21 -5.73 8.15
CA ASN A 482 15.52 -6.95 8.53
C ASN A 482 14.58 -6.67 9.70
N ILE A 483 13.27 -6.79 9.48
CA ILE A 483 12.29 -6.61 10.55
C ILE A 483 11.95 -7.98 11.16
N LYS A 484 12.07 -8.08 12.48
CA LYS A 484 11.78 -9.30 13.24
C LYS A 484 10.92 -8.97 14.46
N PRO A 485 9.72 -9.57 14.62
CA PRO A 485 9.00 -9.51 15.89
C PRO A 485 9.83 -10.12 17.02
N VAL A 486 9.93 -9.46 18.17
CA VAL A 486 10.72 -9.96 19.32
C VAL A 486 10.17 -11.29 19.84
N LYS A 487 8.86 -11.54 19.68
CA LYS A 487 8.22 -12.82 20.03
C LYS A 487 8.55 -13.94 19.02
N ALA A 488 9.11 -13.62 17.86
CA ALA A 488 9.54 -14.65 16.90
C ALA A 488 10.77 -15.38 17.46
N ASN A 489 10.57 -16.62 17.92
CA ASN A 489 11.67 -17.51 18.30
C ASN A 489 12.66 -17.63 17.12
N ALA A 490 13.94 -17.36 17.39
CA ALA A 490 15.03 -17.35 16.41
C ALA A 490 15.28 -18.74 15.81
#